data_AF-A0A6C0F7V9-F1
#
_entry.id   AF-A0A6C0F7V9-F1
#
_cell.length_a   1.000
_cell.length_b   1.000
_cell.length_c   1.000
_cell.angle_alpha   90.00
_cell.angle_beta   90.00
_cell.angle_gamma   90.00
#
_symmetry.space_group_name_H-M   'P 1'
#
loop_
_entity.id
_entity.type
_entity.pdbx_description
1 polymer ?
#
loop_
_entity_poly.entity_id
_entity_poly.type
_entity_poly.pdbx_seq_one_letter_code
_entity_poly.pdbx_strand_id
1 'polypeptide(L)'
;MNKYYHLLIGILIGDFIVASAHWFEDNYLYYDIKINIPILSGIINDISKGNDMHHYVPRLITQKSYLEAIMSTVKFLPIFLIVYLCIPRRTKTANIMIFLGISFMILISEITHRWTHYRNCEKNNIIRLLQSTILVSSKEHNKHHTDEKASRLYGVILKHSNKFYDFIGIWDLLESIIPNLCKKPNYFPNKPILEQCPYKMTEDEKNMYKQQLHEIRTKNKIPKCYT
;
A
#
# COMPACT_ATOMS: atom_id res chain seq x y z
N MET A 1 -22.47 21.76 8.87
CA MET A 1 -21.74 20.63 9.49
C MET A 1 -20.35 21.12 9.91
N ASN A 2 -19.86 20.72 11.10
CA ASN A 2 -18.59 21.20 11.65
C ASN A 2 -17.39 20.79 10.77
N LYS A 3 -16.44 21.70 10.53
CA LYS A 3 -15.23 21.48 9.72
C LYS A 3 -14.40 20.28 10.21
N TYR A 4 -14.44 19.96 11.50
CA TYR A 4 -13.76 18.79 12.06
C TYR A 4 -14.42 17.47 11.65
N TYR A 5 -15.75 17.43 11.48
CA TYR A 5 -16.43 16.24 10.96
C TYR A 5 -16.05 15.97 9.50
N HIS A 6 -15.97 17.01 8.67
CA HIS A 6 -15.49 16.88 7.29
C HIS A 6 -14.06 16.35 7.22
N LEU A 7 -13.18 16.84 8.10
CA LEU A 7 -11.80 16.34 8.19
C LEU A 7 -11.78 14.85 8.58
N LEU A 8 -12.56 14.45 9.59
CA LEU A 8 -12.66 13.05 10.01
C LEU A 8 -13.20 12.15 8.89
N ILE A 9 -14.23 12.60 8.18
CA ILE A 9 -14.75 11.90 7.00
C ILE A 9 -13.65 11.75 5.94
N GLY A 10 -12.88 12.82 5.67
CA GLY A 10 -11.75 12.77 4.75
C GLY A 10 -10.66 11.76 5.18
N ILE A 11 -10.38 11.67 6.48
CA ILE A 11 -9.44 10.69 7.03
C ILE A 11 -9.95 9.27 6.81
N LEU A 12 -11.22 8.99 7.09
CA LEU A 12 -11.79 7.65 6.88
C LEU A 12 -11.83 7.26 5.39
N ILE A 13 -12.22 8.19 4.52
CA ILE A 13 -12.19 7.98 3.07
C ILE A 13 -10.75 7.76 2.59
N GLY A 14 -9.79 8.56 3.07
CA GLY A 14 -8.39 8.43 2.71
C GLY A 14 -7.78 7.10 3.13
N ASP A 15 -8.08 6.62 4.34
CA ASP A 15 -7.68 5.28 4.80
C ASP A 15 -8.25 4.17 3.90
N PHE A 16 -9.54 4.27 3.55
CA PHE A 16 -10.18 3.31 2.64
C PHE A 16 -9.58 3.33 1.23
N ILE A 17 -9.28 4.52 0.69
CA ILE A 17 -8.61 4.66 -0.61
C ILE A 17 -7.24 3.99 -0.59
N VAL A 18 -6.45 4.21 0.45
CA VAL A 18 -5.12 3.59 0.61
C VAL A 18 -5.25 2.07 0.70
N ALA A 19 -6.19 1.57 1.50
CA ALA A 19 -6.44 0.12 1.60
C ALA A 19 -6.90 -0.48 0.26
N SER A 20 -7.74 0.23 -0.50
CA SER A 20 -8.21 -0.20 -1.81
C SER A 20 -7.10 -0.21 -2.86
N ALA A 21 -6.22 0.80 -2.83
CA ALA A 21 -5.03 0.83 -3.68
C ALA A 21 -4.13 -0.38 -3.38
N HIS A 22 -3.86 -0.64 -2.10
CA HIS A 22 -3.04 -1.78 -1.70
C HIS A 22 -3.67 -3.13 -2.08
N TRP A 23 -5.00 -3.31 -1.88
CA TRP A 23 -5.74 -4.46 -2.40
C TRP A 23 -5.57 -4.63 -3.92
N PHE A 24 -5.66 -3.54 -4.67
CA PHE A 24 -5.54 -3.59 -6.11
C PHE A 24 -4.11 -3.90 -6.57
N GLU A 25 -3.10 -3.31 -5.93
CA GLU A 25 -1.67 -3.57 -6.19
C GLU A 25 -1.30 -5.04 -5.93
N ASP A 26 -1.88 -5.61 -4.89
CA ASP A 26 -1.67 -6.99 -4.49
C ASP A 26 -2.30 -7.97 -5.47
N ASN A 27 -3.53 -7.71 -5.87
CA ASN A 27 -4.31 -8.68 -6.62
C ASN A 27 -4.19 -8.49 -8.13
N TYR A 28 -3.93 -7.30 -8.66
CA TYR A 28 -4.13 -7.04 -10.10
C TYR A 28 -3.00 -6.30 -10.81
N LEU A 29 -2.06 -5.69 -10.10
CA LEU A 29 -0.90 -5.09 -10.75
C LEU A 29 0.19 -6.12 -11.01
N TYR A 30 0.33 -6.51 -12.26
CA TYR A 30 1.33 -7.49 -12.72
C TYR A 30 2.70 -6.85 -13.01
N TYR A 31 3.74 -7.63 -12.72
CA TYR A 31 5.12 -7.30 -13.03
C TYR A 31 5.31 -7.17 -14.55
N ASP A 32 5.94 -6.08 -15.01
CA ASP A 32 6.20 -5.78 -16.43
C ASP A 32 4.92 -5.71 -17.31
N ILE A 33 3.84 -5.16 -16.77
CA ILE A 33 2.63 -4.89 -17.55
C ILE A 33 2.92 -3.86 -18.66
N LYS A 34 2.45 -4.15 -19.88
CA LYS A 34 2.57 -3.25 -21.03
C LYS A 34 1.23 -2.58 -21.30
N ILE A 35 1.20 -1.26 -21.19
CA ILE A 35 0.04 -0.43 -21.51
C ILE A 35 0.43 0.47 -22.69
N ASN A 36 -0.52 0.76 -23.58
CA ASN A 36 -0.29 1.57 -24.80
C ASN A 36 0.17 3.02 -24.54
N ILE A 37 0.16 3.46 -23.28
CA ILE A 37 0.60 4.80 -22.86
C ILE A 37 1.93 4.65 -22.10
N PRO A 38 3.09 4.98 -22.70
CA PRO A 38 4.41 4.70 -22.11
C PRO A 38 4.62 5.29 -20.71
N ILE A 39 4.19 6.53 -20.48
CA ILE A 39 4.33 7.21 -19.18
C ILE A 39 3.53 6.45 -18.10
N LEU A 40 2.28 6.10 -18.41
CA LEU A 40 1.43 5.36 -17.50
C LEU A 40 1.95 3.94 -17.25
N SER A 41 2.48 3.30 -18.29
CA SER A 41 3.16 2.00 -18.19
C SER A 41 4.35 2.06 -17.25
N GLY A 42 5.19 3.10 -17.32
CA GLY A 42 6.31 3.30 -16.39
C GLY A 42 5.85 3.45 -14.94
N ILE A 43 4.88 4.34 -14.69
CA ILE A 43 4.36 4.57 -13.33
C ILE A 43 3.76 3.30 -12.73
N ILE A 44 2.95 2.56 -13.49
CA ILE A 44 2.30 1.33 -13.02
C ILE A 44 3.33 0.23 -12.77
N ASN A 45 4.33 0.10 -13.65
CA ASN A 45 5.41 -0.87 -13.44
C ASN A 45 6.23 -0.54 -12.20
N ASP A 46 6.53 0.74 -11.93
CA ASP A 46 7.27 1.13 -10.72
C ASP A 46 6.49 0.76 -9.44
N ILE A 47 5.16 0.99 -9.44
CA ILE A 47 4.28 0.60 -8.33
C ILE A 47 4.27 -0.92 -8.19
N SER A 48 3.99 -1.64 -9.27
CA SER A 48 3.89 -3.11 -9.26
C SER A 48 5.19 -3.78 -8.81
N LYS A 49 6.33 -3.32 -9.33
CA LYS A 49 7.66 -3.84 -8.97
C LYS A 49 8.00 -3.51 -7.53
N GLY A 50 7.66 -2.30 -7.08
CA GLY A 50 7.82 -1.88 -5.70
C GLY A 50 7.02 -2.75 -4.73
N ASN A 51 5.74 -3.01 -5.05
CA ASN A 51 4.87 -3.85 -4.24
C ASN A 51 5.31 -5.32 -4.24
N ASP A 52 5.64 -5.90 -5.40
CA ASP A 52 6.16 -7.27 -5.47
C ASP A 52 7.47 -7.43 -4.70
N MET A 53 8.37 -6.45 -4.83
CA MET A 53 9.61 -6.45 -4.07
C MET A 53 9.35 -6.35 -2.57
N HIS A 54 8.36 -5.56 -2.18
CA HIS A 54 7.93 -5.50 -0.80
C HIS A 54 7.43 -6.87 -0.32
N HIS A 55 6.56 -7.55 -1.05
CA HIS A 55 6.08 -8.88 -0.64
C HIS A 55 7.15 -9.99 -0.67
N TYR A 56 8.16 -9.86 -1.54
CA TYR A 56 9.31 -10.77 -1.59
C TYR A 56 10.30 -10.51 -0.46
N VAL A 57 10.66 -9.25 -0.22
CA VAL A 57 11.57 -8.79 0.84
C VAL A 57 10.87 -7.70 1.69
N PRO A 58 9.98 -8.07 2.63
CA PRO A 58 9.11 -7.13 3.38
C PRO A 58 9.86 -5.94 3.98
N ARG A 59 11.02 -6.21 4.58
CA ARG A 59 11.81 -5.19 5.26
C ARG A 59 12.51 -4.20 4.31
N LEU A 60 12.51 -4.40 2.99
CA LEU A 60 13.13 -3.44 2.08
C LEU A 60 12.50 -2.04 2.20
N ILE A 61 11.20 -1.96 2.50
CA ILE A 61 10.50 -0.68 2.73
C ILE A 61 11.11 0.13 3.89
N THR A 62 11.75 -0.52 4.87
CA THR A 62 12.40 0.17 6.00
C THR A 62 13.67 0.92 5.59
N GLN A 63 14.24 0.56 4.45
CA GLN A 63 15.45 1.16 3.89
C GLN A 63 15.19 2.46 3.14
N LYS A 64 13.92 2.77 2.81
CA LYS A 64 13.54 4.08 2.25
C LYS A 64 13.72 5.17 3.30
N SER A 65 14.25 6.32 2.89
CA SER A 65 14.13 7.56 3.65
C SER A 65 12.66 7.97 3.76
N TYR A 66 12.33 8.82 4.74
CA TYR A 66 10.97 9.34 4.86
C TYR A 66 10.56 10.18 3.66
N LEU A 67 11.51 10.89 3.03
CA LEU A 67 11.23 11.66 1.83
C LEU A 67 10.89 10.72 0.65
N GLU A 68 11.67 9.66 0.43
CA GLU A 68 11.35 8.66 -0.60
C GLU A 68 9.98 8.02 -0.36
N ALA A 69 9.64 7.72 0.90
CA ALA A 69 8.33 7.19 1.26
C ALA A 69 7.20 8.17 0.87
N ILE A 70 7.30 9.45 1.24
CA ILE A 70 6.32 10.48 0.88
C ILE A 70 6.25 10.67 -0.64
N MET A 71 7.41 10.73 -1.31
CA MET A 71 7.46 10.93 -2.76
C MET A 71 6.80 9.78 -3.53
N SER A 72 6.79 8.57 -2.97
CA SER A 72 6.11 7.42 -3.58
C SER A 72 4.57 7.58 -3.62
N THR A 73 3.99 8.38 -2.71
CA THR A 73 2.53 8.57 -2.59
C THR A 73 2.08 9.96 -3.06
N VAL A 74 2.95 10.98 -2.97
CA VAL A 74 2.63 12.36 -3.39
C VAL A 74 2.21 12.44 -4.86
N LYS A 75 2.75 11.55 -5.71
CA LYS A 75 2.45 11.48 -7.14
C LYS A 75 0.97 11.23 -7.45
N PHE A 76 0.19 10.73 -6.48
CA PHE A 76 -1.25 10.53 -6.63
C PHE A 76 -2.08 11.77 -6.26
N LEU A 77 -1.53 12.73 -5.50
CA LEU A 77 -2.27 13.93 -5.09
C LEU A 77 -2.80 14.79 -6.24
N PRO A 78 -2.11 14.94 -7.39
CA PRO A 78 -2.66 15.68 -8.53
C PRO A 78 -4.01 15.16 -9.00
N ILE A 79 -4.24 13.84 -8.96
CA ILE A 79 -5.53 13.23 -9.34
C ILE A 79 -6.63 13.72 -8.39
N PHE A 80 -6.39 13.67 -7.08
CA PHE A 80 -7.35 14.13 -6.08
C PHE A 80 -7.57 15.65 -6.13
N LEU A 81 -6.53 16.42 -6.46
CA LEU A 81 -6.64 17.86 -6.64
C LEU A 81 -7.55 18.18 -7.83
N ILE A 82 -7.39 17.49 -8.97
CA ILE A 82 -8.26 17.65 -10.14
C ILE A 82 -9.71 17.33 -9.76
N VAL A 83 -9.95 16.20 -9.09
CA VAL A 83 -11.29 15.82 -8.60
C VAL A 83 -11.88 16.92 -7.71
N TYR A 84 -11.09 17.46 -6.77
CA TYR A 84 -11.52 18.55 -5.90
C TYR A 84 -11.87 19.84 -6.69
N LEU A 85 -11.08 20.19 -7.70
CA LEU A 85 -11.32 21.39 -8.51
C LEU A 85 -12.62 21.32 -9.32
N CYS A 86 -13.05 20.12 -9.71
CA CYS A 86 -14.32 19.86 -10.38
C CYS A 86 -15.55 20.01 -9.47
N ILE A 87 -15.37 20.09 -8.14
CA ILE A 87 -16.48 20.21 -7.21
C ILE A 87 -17.09 21.63 -7.23
N PRO A 88 -18.44 21.81 -7.26
CA PRO A 88 -19.07 23.12 -7.34
C PRO A 88 -18.67 24.09 -6.22
N ARG A 89 -18.43 25.36 -6.58
CA ARG A 89 -17.96 26.42 -5.65
C ARG A 89 -18.75 26.53 -4.35
N ARG A 90 -20.07 26.36 -4.40
CA ARG A 90 -20.97 26.46 -3.23
C ARG A 90 -20.67 25.45 -2.11
N THR A 91 -19.96 24.37 -2.42
CA THR A 91 -19.62 23.31 -1.45
C THR A 91 -18.14 23.26 -1.09
N LYS A 92 -17.29 24.11 -1.70
CA LYS A 92 -15.82 24.01 -1.60
C LYS A 92 -15.27 24.10 -0.18
N THR A 93 -15.83 24.94 0.70
CA THR A 93 -15.33 25.07 2.08
C THR A 93 -15.59 23.82 2.94
N ALA A 94 -16.66 23.07 2.68
CA ALA A 94 -16.86 21.77 3.31
C ALA A 94 -15.91 20.72 2.71
N ASN A 95 -15.75 20.76 1.39
CA ASN A 95 -14.97 19.78 0.64
C ASN A 95 -13.45 19.95 0.78
N ILE A 96 -12.95 21.14 1.12
CA ILE A 96 -11.51 21.34 1.36
C ILE A 96 -11.06 20.54 2.58
N MET A 97 -11.87 20.44 3.63
CA MET A 97 -11.51 19.65 4.82
C MET A 97 -11.49 18.15 4.53
N ILE A 98 -12.44 17.67 3.72
CA ILE A 98 -12.44 16.28 3.24
C ILE A 98 -11.18 16.03 2.41
N PHE A 99 -10.88 16.91 1.45
CA PHE A 99 -9.68 16.83 0.62
C PHE A 99 -8.39 16.83 1.44
N LEU A 100 -8.29 17.68 2.46
CA LEU A 100 -7.15 17.72 3.37
C LEU A 100 -7.02 16.41 4.17
N GLY A 101 -8.13 15.85 4.65
CA GLY A 101 -8.14 14.55 5.33
C GLY A 101 -7.66 13.41 4.43
N ILE A 102 -8.17 13.33 3.20
CA ILE A 102 -7.75 12.33 2.20
C ILE A 102 -6.25 12.50 1.88
N SER A 103 -5.83 13.74 1.60
CA SER A 103 -4.44 14.04 1.24
C SER A 103 -3.48 13.69 2.37
N PHE A 104 -3.85 13.99 3.61
CA PHE A 104 -3.07 13.62 4.79
C PHE A 104 -2.86 12.11 4.87
N MET A 105 -3.92 11.31 4.71
CA MET A 105 -3.84 9.85 4.76
C MET A 105 -2.97 9.26 3.64
N ILE A 106 -3.09 9.78 2.41
CA ILE A 106 -2.23 9.37 1.30
C ILE A 106 -0.76 9.66 1.61
N LEU A 107 -0.45 10.85 2.11
CA LEU A 107 0.93 11.26 2.41
C LEU A 107 1.57 10.42 3.51
N ILE A 108 0.82 10.07 4.56
CA ILE A 108 1.36 9.27 5.68
C ILE A 108 1.32 7.76 5.42
N SER A 109 0.60 7.29 4.40
CA SER A 109 0.38 5.85 4.16
C SER A 109 1.68 5.05 4.12
N GLU A 110 2.63 5.42 3.27
CA GLU A 110 3.91 4.72 3.13
C GLU A 110 4.80 4.86 4.38
N ILE A 111 4.69 5.97 5.12
CA ILE A 111 5.40 6.14 6.40
C ILE A 111 4.88 5.13 7.42
N THR A 112 3.56 5.05 7.57
CA THR A 112 2.94 4.13 8.52
C THR A 112 3.12 2.68 8.10
N HIS A 113 3.05 2.38 6.79
CA HIS A 113 3.39 1.08 6.23
C HIS A 113 4.84 0.71 6.55
N ARG A 114 5.79 1.63 6.36
CA ARG A 114 7.18 1.42 6.76
C ARG A 114 7.32 1.07 8.25
N TRP A 115 6.58 1.72 9.14
CA TRP A 115 6.58 1.41 10.58
C TRP A 115 5.97 0.04 10.92
N THR A 116 5.06 -0.51 10.09
CA THR A 116 4.58 -1.88 10.30
C THR A 116 5.68 -2.92 10.02
N HIS A 117 6.72 -2.59 9.26
CA HIS A 117 7.86 -3.48 9.03
C HIS A 117 9.02 -3.32 10.01
N TYR A 118 8.92 -2.38 10.96
CA TYR A 118 9.93 -2.22 12.01
C TYR A 118 9.90 -3.36 13.02
N ARG A 119 11.08 -3.80 13.44
CA ARG A 119 11.26 -4.61 14.66
C ARG A 119 11.18 -3.74 15.90
N ASN A 120 11.06 -4.41 17.05
CA ASN A 120 11.02 -3.73 18.34
C ASN A 120 12.24 -2.83 18.60
N CYS A 121 13.44 -3.20 18.15
CA CYS A 121 14.64 -2.38 18.31
C CYS A 121 14.63 -1.10 17.45
N GLU A 122 13.86 -1.07 16.36
CA GLU A 122 13.76 0.06 15.42
C GLU A 122 12.67 1.05 15.83
N LYS A 123 11.75 0.65 16.71
CA LYS A 123 10.62 1.47 17.15
C LYS A 123 10.97 2.31 18.37
N ASN A 124 10.84 3.63 18.22
CA ASN A 124 10.81 4.55 19.35
C ASN A 124 9.47 4.47 20.11
N ASN A 125 9.40 5.13 21.27
CA ASN A 125 8.22 5.10 22.14
C ASN A 125 6.95 5.66 21.48
N ILE A 126 7.09 6.67 20.60
CA ILE A 126 5.95 7.28 19.90
C ILE A 126 5.34 6.26 18.94
N ILE A 127 6.16 5.60 18.11
CA ILE A 127 5.69 4.57 17.17
C ILE A 127 5.02 3.42 17.94
N ARG A 128 5.61 2.98 19.06
CA ARG A 128 5.02 1.92 19.90
C ARG A 128 3.65 2.31 20.45
N LEU A 129 3.51 3.53 20.97
CA LEU A 129 2.24 4.06 21.49
C LEU A 129 1.19 4.18 20.38
N LEU A 130 1.58 4.70 19.21
CA LEU A 130 0.67 4.84 18.08
C LEU A 130 0.20 3.46 17.59
N GLN A 131 1.09 2.47 17.44
CA GLN A 131 0.72 1.12 17.00
C GLN A 131 -0.02 0.29 18.07
N SER A 132 0.12 0.63 19.35
CA SER A 132 -0.69 -0.01 20.40
C SER A 132 -2.13 0.50 20.38
N THR A 133 -2.36 1.73 19.92
CA THR A 133 -3.65 2.42 19.97
C THR A 133 -4.33 2.56 18.60
N ILE A 134 -3.82 3.43 17.72
CA ILE A 134 -4.52 3.92 16.53
C ILE A 134 -3.98 3.32 15.23
N LEU A 135 -2.66 3.13 15.13
CA LEU A 135 -2.01 2.67 13.91
C LEU A 135 -1.91 1.14 13.84
N VAL A 136 -1.89 0.61 12.62
CA VAL A 136 -1.64 -0.82 12.39
C VAL A 136 -0.27 -1.22 12.97
N SER A 137 -0.24 -2.32 13.72
CA SER A 137 1.00 -2.85 14.28
C SER A 137 1.74 -3.80 13.34
N SER A 138 3.02 -4.01 13.59
CA SER A 138 3.82 -4.99 12.83
C SER A 138 3.27 -6.41 12.89
N LYS A 139 2.72 -6.81 14.05
CA LYS A 139 2.14 -8.15 14.20
C LYS A 139 0.89 -8.31 13.35
N GLU A 140 0.05 -7.27 13.29
CA GLU A 140 -1.17 -7.28 12.49
C GLU A 140 -0.86 -7.30 11.00
N HIS A 141 0.04 -6.44 10.55
CA HIS A 141 0.42 -6.39 9.14
C HIS A 141 1.25 -7.61 8.69
N ASN A 142 2.03 -8.24 9.57
CA ASN A 142 2.73 -9.49 9.21
C ASN A 142 1.77 -10.63 8.83
N LYS A 143 0.54 -10.62 9.35
CA LYS A 143 -0.47 -11.61 8.94
C LYS A 143 -0.74 -11.50 7.43
N HIS A 144 -0.89 -10.28 6.92
CA HIS A 144 -1.08 -10.02 5.50
C HIS A 144 0.04 -10.61 4.63
N HIS A 145 1.28 -10.64 5.12
CA HIS A 145 2.43 -11.23 4.41
C HIS A 145 2.56 -12.75 4.50
N THR A 146 1.83 -13.42 5.40
CA THR A 146 2.08 -14.82 5.80
C THR A 146 0.93 -15.79 5.58
N ASP A 147 -0.32 -15.34 5.41
CA ASP A 147 -1.49 -16.22 5.32
C ASP A 147 -2.36 -15.85 4.10
N GLU A 148 -2.72 -16.84 3.28
CA GLU A 148 -3.58 -16.67 2.10
C GLU A 148 -4.96 -16.10 2.47
N LYS A 149 -5.49 -16.41 3.66
CA LYS A 149 -6.72 -15.80 4.20
C LYS A 149 -6.49 -14.42 4.81
N ALA A 150 -5.27 -14.12 5.25
CA ALA A 150 -4.88 -12.80 5.74
C ALA A 150 -4.61 -11.79 4.62
N SER A 151 -4.73 -12.21 3.36
CA SER A 151 -4.81 -11.33 2.19
C SER A 151 -5.75 -10.15 2.44
N ARG A 152 -6.85 -10.32 3.17
CA ARG A 152 -7.89 -9.31 3.44
C ARG A 152 -7.48 -8.11 4.32
N LEU A 153 -6.26 -8.06 4.86
CA LEU A 153 -5.80 -7.00 5.76
C LEU A 153 -4.99 -5.90 5.02
N TYR A 154 -5.60 -5.30 4.00
CA TYR A 154 -4.91 -4.34 3.11
C TYR A 154 -4.69 -2.94 3.73
N GLY A 155 -5.40 -2.58 4.79
CA GLY A 155 -5.19 -1.32 5.49
C GLY A 155 -3.83 -1.29 6.19
N VAL A 156 -3.08 -0.19 5.97
CA VAL A 156 -1.73 0.01 6.54
C VAL A 156 -1.66 1.16 7.55
N ILE A 157 -2.72 1.98 7.65
CA ILE A 157 -2.73 3.17 8.50
C ILE A 157 -3.52 2.91 9.78
N LEU A 158 -4.86 2.87 9.70
CA LEU A 158 -5.72 2.76 10.88
C LEU A 158 -5.95 1.30 11.29
N LYS A 159 -5.69 1.01 12.57
CA LYS A 159 -5.75 -0.34 13.15
C LYS A 159 -7.13 -1.00 13.02
N HIS A 160 -8.19 -0.24 13.30
CA HIS A 160 -9.55 -0.77 13.36
C HIS A 160 -10.21 -0.91 11.99
N SER A 161 -9.72 -0.19 10.98
CA SER A 161 -10.29 -0.20 9.64
C SER A 161 -10.27 -1.58 9.01
N ASN A 162 -9.18 -2.34 9.15
CA ASN A 162 -9.11 -3.71 8.62
C ASN A 162 -10.22 -4.63 9.16
N LYS A 163 -10.50 -4.56 10.47
CA LYS A 163 -11.59 -5.35 11.06
C LYS A 163 -12.95 -4.90 10.54
N PHE A 164 -13.13 -3.59 10.37
CA PHE A 164 -14.36 -3.04 9.82
C PHE A 164 -14.57 -3.48 8.37
N TYR A 165 -13.56 -3.38 7.51
CA TYR A 165 -13.60 -3.80 6.11
C TYR A 165 -13.88 -5.29 5.94
N ASP A 166 -13.26 -6.13 6.77
CA ASP A 166 -13.55 -7.57 6.80
C ASP A 166 -14.98 -7.86 7.30
N PHE A 167 -15.44 -7.16 8.34
CA PHE A 167 -16.81 -7.29 8.85
C PHE A 167 -17.88 -6.97 7.81
N ILE A 168 -17.68 -5.93 6.99
CA ILE A 168 -18.63 -5.58 5.91
C ILE A 168 -18.38 -6.37 4.61
N GLY A 169 -17.35 -7.23 4.57
CA GLY A 169 -17.02 -8.06 3.40
C GLY A 169 -16.65 -7.25 2.16
N ILE A 170 -16.07 -6.05 2.31
CA ILE A 170 -15.90 -5.12 1.18
C ILE A 170 -14.98 -5.70 0.09
N TRP A 171 -13.96 -6.47 0.47
CA TRP A 171 -13.05 -7.10 -0.48
C TRP A 171 -13.75 -8.17 -1.31
N ASP A 172 -14.56 -9.01 -0.66
CA ASP A 172 -15.36 -10.04 -1.34
C ASP A 172 -16.39 -9.39 -2.29
N LEU A 173 -17.01 -8.28 -1.87
CA LEU A 173 -17.89 -7.50 -2.72
C LEU A 173 -17.15 -6.94 -3.95
N LEU A 174 -16.00 -6.29 -3.75
CA LEU A 174 -15.21 -5.74 -4.86
C LEU A 174 -14.74 -6.83 -5.84
N GLU A 175 -14.36 -7.99 -5.33
CA GLU A 175 -13.97 -9.15 -6.14
C GLU A 175 -15.16 -9.73 -6.92
N SER A 176 -16.37 -9.72 -6.34
CA SER A 176 -17.59 -10.15 -7.03
C SER A 176 -17.99 -9.21 -8.18
N ILE A 177 -17.66 -7.92 -8.07
CA ILE A 177 -17.92 -6.91 -9.10
C ILE A 177 -16.88 -6.98 -10.22
N ILE A 178 -15.67 -7.45 -9.91
CA ILE A 178 -14.56 -7.55 -10.86
C ILE A 178 -14.19 -9.04 -11.08
N PRO A 179 -15.14 -9.91 -11.48
CA PRO A 179 -14.93 -11.35 -11.51
C PRO A 179 -13.97 -11.81 -12.62
N ASN A 180 -13.64 -10.93 -13.57
CA ASN A 180 -12.89 -11.26 -14.78
C ASN A 180 -11.42 -10.82 -14.75
N LEU A 181 -10.95 -10.18 -13.68
CA LEU A 181 -9.51 -9.90 -13.54
C LEU A 181 -8.83 -11.07 -12.84
N CYS A 182 -7.87 -11.69 -13.49
CA CYS A 182 -7.08 -12.74 -12.87
C CYS A 182 -6.26 -12.17 -11.71
N LYS A 183 -6.42 -12.78 -10.54
CA LYS A 183 -5.63 -12.43 -9.37
C LYS A 183 -4.18 -12.87 -9.55
N LYS A 184 -3.26 -11.96 -9.27
CA LYS A 184 -1.82 -12.20 -9.19
C LYS A 184 -1.53 -13.01 -7.92
N PRO A 185 -0.75 -14.10 -8.00
CA PRO A 185 -0.26 -14.75 -6.81
C PRO A 185 0.78 -13.85 -6.13
N ASN A 186 0.55 -13.55 -4.84
CA ASN A 186 1.51 -12.89 -3.94
C ASN A 186 2.29 -13.89 -3.08
N TYR A 187 2.52 -15.07 -3.63
CA TYR A 187 3.38 -16.07 -3.04
C TYR A 187 4.74 -16.05 -3.72
N PHE A 188 5.80 -15.88 -2.91
CA PHE A 188 7.18 -15.91 -3.38
C PHE A 188 7.92 -17.03 -2.65
N PRO A 189 8.53 -17.99 -3.38
CA PRO A 189 9.34 -19.02 -2.73
C PRO A 189 10.60 -18.40 -2.12
N ASN A 190 11.09 -18.99 -1.02
CA ASN A 190 12.38 -18.65 -0.41
C ASN A 190 12.54 -17.17 -0.04
N LYS A 191 11.53 -16.56 0.59
CA LYS A 191 11.60 -15.16 1.05
C LYS A 191 12.84 -14.93 1.94
N PRO A 192 13.69 -13.92 1.66
CA PRO A 192 14.86 -13.63 2.48
C PRO A 192 14.50 -13.27 3.92
N ILE A 193 15.18 -13.89 4.88
CA ILE A 193 15.04 -13.59 6.31
C ILE A 193 16.22 -12.71 6.73
N LEU A 194 15.95 -11.43 6.96
CA LEU A 194 16.98 -10.45 7.33
C LEU A 194 17.04 -10.30 8.85
N GLU A 195 17.72 -11.18 9.60
CA GLU A 195 17.59 -11.30 11.06
C GLU A 195 18.15 -10.14 11.91
N GLN A 196 19.11 -9.36 11.39
CA GLN A 196 19.79 -8.31 12.18
C GLN A 196 18.90 -7.11 12.51
N CYS A 197 19.11 -6.47 13.67
CA CYS A 197 18.25 -5.38 14.16
C CYS A 197 19.10 -4.18 14.65
N PRO A 198 19.15 -3.04 13.92
CA PRO A 198 18.59 -2.82 12.58
C PRO A 198 19.41 -3.53 11.51
N TYR A 199 18.75 -3.97 10.44
CA TYR A 199 19.44 -4.47 9.24
C TYR A 199 19.58 -3.31 8.25
N LYS A 200 20.80 -3.10 7.74
CA LYS A 200 21.10 -2.09 6.71
C LYS A 200 21.54 -2.82 5.44
N MET A 201 20.70 -2.77 4.43
CA MET A 201 20.96 -3.45 3.16
C MET A 201 21.94 -2.64 2.31
N THR A 202 22.96 -3.29 1.76
CA THR A 202 23.87 -2.68 0.77
C THR A 202 23.16 -2.51 -0.57
N GLU A 203 23.68 -1.66 -1.45
CA GLU A 203 23.08 -1.50 -2.78
C GLU A 203 23.24 -2.76 -3.63
N ASP A 204 24.33 -3.51 -3.43
CA ASP A 204 24.55 -4.81 -4.09
C ASP A 204 23.51 -5.85 -3.66
N GLU A 205 23.19 -5.92 -2.36
CA GLU A 205 22.13 -6.80 -1.85
C GLU A 205 20.76 -6.41 -2.44
N LYS A 206 20.43 -5.12 -2.52
CA LYS A 206 19.19 -4.66 -3.16
C LYS A 206 19.13 -5.07 -4.61
N ASN A 207 20.22 -4.92 -5.36
CA ASN A 207 20.28 -5.28 -6.78
C ASN A 207 20.18 -6.79 -6.98
N MET A 208 20.84 -7.57 -6.13
CA MET A 208 20.70 -9.03 -6.09
C MET A 208 19.23 -9.44 -5.89
N TYR A 209 18.52 -8.88 -4.91
CA TYR A 209 17.10 -9.22 -4.69
C TYR A 209 16.20 -8.77 -5.85
N LYS A 210 16.47 -7.61 -6.47
CA LYS A 210 15.79 -7.16 -7.71
C LYS A 210 15.94 -8.17 -8.84
N GLN A 211 17.15 -8.67 -9.06
CA GLN A 211 17.42 -9.67 -10.08
C GLN A 211 16.71 -10.99 -9.77
N GLN A 212 16.79 -11.48 -8.53
CA GLN A 212 16.09 -12.71 -8.12
C GLN A 212 14.57 -12.60 -8.32
N LEU A 213 13.96 -11.47 -7.91
CA LEU A 213 12.54 -11.24 -8.11
C LEU A 213 12.17 -11.22 -9.59
N HIS A 214 12.97 -10.55 -10.42
CA HIS A 214 12.78 -10.51 -11.85
C HIS A 214 12.82 -11.92 -12.45
N GLU A 215 13.77 -12.76 -12.03
CA GLU A 215 13.82 -14.16 -12.44
C GLU A 215 12.59 -14.96 -11.99
N ILE A 216 12.12 -14.77 -10.75
CA ILE A 216 10.91 -15.44 -10.24
C ILE A 216 9.69 -15.06 -11.08
N ARG A 217 9.49 -13.77 -11.38
CA ARG A 217 8.33 -13.27 -12.15
C ARG A 217 8.41 -13.57 -13.64
N THR A 218 9.60 -13.72 -14.21
CA THR A 218 9.77 -14.09 -15.63
C THR A 218 9.71 -15.60 -15.87
N LYS A 219 10.24 -16.41 -14.95
CA LYS A 219 10.18 -17.90 -15.02
C LYS A 219 8.78 -18.41 -14.73
N ASN A 220 8.09 -17.84 -13.75
CA ASN A 220 6.67 -18.09 -13.52
C ASN A 220 5.88 -17.29 -14.55
N LYS A 221 5.67 -17.86 -15.76
CA LYS A 221 4.83 -17.24 -16.79
C LYS A 221 3.57 -16.68 -16.12
N ILE A 222 3.30 -15.39 -16.35
CA ILE A 222 2.02 -14.78 -15.98
C ILE A 222 0.94 -15.76 -16.43
N PRO A 223 0.01 -16.18 -15.55
CA PRO A 223 -1.03 -17.12 -15.91
C PRO A 223 -1.68 -16.73 -17.24
N LYS A 224 -2.01 -17.71 -18.08
CA LYS A 224 -2.61 -17.58 -19.44
C LYS A 224 -3.91 -16.77 -19.52
N CYS A 225 -4.25 -15.97 -18.52
CA CYS A 225 -5.31 -14.96 -18.58
C CYS A 225 -5.03 -13.83 -19.59
N TYR A 226 -3.86 -13.85 -20.24
CA TYR A 226 -3.47 -13.00 -21.36
C TYR A 226 -3.54 -13.78 -22.68
N THR A 227 -4.74 -14.19 -23.10
CA THR A 227 -5.09 -14.43 -24.51
C THR A 227 -6.57 -14.12 -24.70
#